data_AF-A0A133KD16-F1
#
_entry.id   AF-A0A133KD16-F1
#
_cell.length_a   1.000
_cell.length_b   1.000
_cell.length_c   1.000
_cell.angle_alpha   90.00
_cell.angle_beta   90.00
_cell.angle_gamma   90.00
#
_symmetry.space_group_name_H-M   'P 1'
#
loop_
_entity.id
_entity.type
_entity.pdbx_description
1 polymer ?
#
loop_
_entity_poly.entity_id
_entity_poly.type
_entity_poly.pdbx_seq_one_letter_code
_entity_poly.pdbx_strand_id
1 'polypeptide(L)' 'MTSEAGDKYPAEAAQYAIDNVKVDYKEQALKAAKNYLDMMPMSDEELKQQLTSDAGDKYTEEEAQYAIDNLD' A
#
# COMPACT_ATOMS: atom_id res chain seq x y z
N MET A 1 -14.24 6.98 -38.32
CA MET A 1 -13.62 6.33 -37.15
C MET A 1 -12.85 7.40 -36.40
N THR A 2 -13.37 7.89 -35.27
CA THR A 2 -12.64 8.48 -34.14
C THR A 2 -13.69 8.80 -33.08
N SER A 3 -13.84 7.91 -32.10
CA SER A 3 -14.65 8.20 -30.90
C SER A 3 -13.76 8.99 -29.93
N GLU A 4 -14.07 10.27 -29.74
CA GLU A 4 -13.54 11.10 -28.65
C GLU A 4 -14.33 10.79 -27.37
N ALA A 5 -13.95 9.71 -26.68
CA ALA A 5 -14.52 9.34 -25.38
C ALA A 5 -13.37 9.06 -24.41
N GLY A 6 -12.92 10.09 -23.69
CA GLY A 6 -11.84 9.90 -22.72
C GLY A 6 -11.44 11.14 -21.94
N ASP A 7 -12.35 12.11 -21.78
CA ASP A 7 -12.02 13.33 -21.06
C ASP A 7 -13.00 13.59 -19.91
N LYS A 8 -12.42 13.87 -18.73
CA LYS A 8 -13.01 14.48 -17.54
C LYS A 8 -13.64 13.55 -16.51
N TYR A 9 -12.82 12.72 -15.86
CA TYR A 9 -12.89 12.74 -14.40
C TYR A 9 -12.27 14.08 -13.96
N PRO A 10 -13.02 15.00 -13.32
CA PRO A 10 -12.45 16.25 -12.85
C PRO A 10 -11.37 15.92 -11.82
N ALA A 11 -10.16 16.47 -11.99
CA ALA A 11 -9.05 16.28 -11.05
C ALA A 11 -9.45 16.61 -9.59
N GLU A 12 -10.45 17.46 -9.42
CA GLU A 12 -11.05 17.82 -8.13
C GLU A 12 -11.77 16.64 -7.41
N ALA A 13 -12.36 15.69 -8.16
CA ALA A 13 -13.00 14.52 -7.56
C ALA A 13 -11.99 13.48 -7.06
N ALA A 14 -10.81 13.38 -7.69
CA ALA A 14 -9.72 12.54 -7.22
C ALA A 14 -9.13 13.09 -5.91
N GLN A 15 -8.97 14.43 -5.80
CA GLN A 15 -8.44 15.07 -4.60
C GLN A 15 -9.38 14.93 -3.39
N TYR A 16 -10.70 15.08 -3.58
CA TYR A 16 -11.68 14.91 -2.49
C TYR A 16 -11.72 13.47 -1.95
N ALA A 17 -11.54 12.47 -2.82
CA ALA A 17 -11.47 11.08 -2.40
C ALA A 17 -10.21 10.79 -1.59
N ILE A 18 -9.06 11.37 -1.96
CA ILE A 18 -7.79 11.23 -1.23
C ILE A 18 -7.87 11.93 0.13
N ASP A 19 -8.41 13.16 0.20
CA ASP A 19 -8.43 13.95 1.43
C ASP A 19 -9.41 13.41 2.49
N ASN A 20 -10.46 12.67 2.08
CA ASN A 20 -11.46 12.08 2.98
C ASN A 20 -11.23 10.61 3.31
N VAL A 21 -10.28 9.95 2.63
CA VAL A 21 -9.91 8.59 2.94
C VAL A 21 -8.91 8.62 4.09
N LYS A 22 -9.42 8.36 5.29
CA LYS A 22 -8.57 7.95 6.43
C LYS A 22 -8.13 6.51 6.21
N VAL A 23 -7.18 6.26 5.30
CA VAL A 23 -6.53 4.94 5.27
C VAL A 23 -5.67 4.82 6.50
N ASP A 24 -5.91 3.79 7.29
CA ASP A 24 -4.94 3.34 8.27
C ASP A 24 -3.87 2.52 7.53
N TYR A 25 -2.82 3.20 7.10
CA TYR A 25 -1.73 2.58 6.33
C TYR A 25 -0.93 1.58 7.15
N LYS A 26 -0.93 1.70 8.48
CA LYS A 26 -0.31 0.72 9.39
C LYS A 26 -1.06 -0.61 9.35
N GLU A 27 -2.39 -0.56 9.40
CA GLU A 27 -3.25 -1.73 9.23
C GLU A 27 -3.13 -2.35 7.83
N GLN A 28 -2.94 -1.54 6.78
CA GLN A 28 -2.71 -2.07 5.43
C GLN A 28 -1.34 -2.74 5.30
N ALA A 29 -0.29 -2.15 5.89
CA ALA A 29 1.04 -2.74 5.93
C ALA A 29 1.04 -4.08 6.67
N LEU A 30 0.32 -4.20 7.80
CA LEU A 30 0.17 -5.47 8.52
C LEU A 30 -0.50 -6.55 7.67
N LYS A 31 -1.54 -6.20 6.91
CA LYS A 31 -2.21 -7.14 6.00
C LYS A 31 -1.30 -7.56 4.86
N ALA A 32 -0.56 -6.62 4.27
CA ALA A 32 0.43 -6.92 3.23
C ALA A 32 1.52 -7.85 3.75
N ALA A 33 2.03 -7.60 4.96
CA ALA A 33 3.03 -8.43 5.61
C ALA A 33 2.56 -9.89 5.75
N LYS A 34 1.32 -10.09 6.23
CA LYS A 34 0.70 -11.42 6.34
C LYS A 34 0.54 -12.10 4.97
N ASN A 35 0.10 -11.37 3.95
CA ASN A 35 -0.03 -11.90 2.59
C ASN A 35 1.32 -12.36 2.02
N TYR A 36 2.40 -11.60 2.24
CA TYR A 36 3.73 -12.01 1.78
C TYR A 36 4.19 -13.29 2.46
N LEU A 37 4.00 -13.40 3.78
CA LEU A 37 4.34 -14.60 4.55
C LEU A 37 3.53 -15.83 4.14
N ASP A 38 2.25 -15.64 3.76
CA ASP A 38 1.39 -16.71 3.23
C ASP A 38 1.86 -17.19 1.85
N MET A 39 2.40 -16.29 1.02
CA MET A 39 2.92 -16.64 -0.31
C MET A 39 4.27 -17.34 -0.23
N MET A 40 5.16 -16.86 0.63
CA MET A 40 6.47 -17.46 0.86
C MET A 40 7.03 -17.07 2.23
N PRO A 41 7.79 -17.97 2.89
CA PRO A 41 8.51 -17.61 4.11
C PRO A 41 9.51 -16.48 3.83
N MET A 42 9.51 -15.47 4.69
CA MET A 42 10.46 -14.35 4.68
C MET A 42 10.94 -14.10 6.11
N SER A 43 12.17 -13.62 6.25
CA SER A 43 12.62 -13.00 7.50
C SER A 43 12.01 -11.60 7.68
N ASP A 44 12.00 -11.09 8.90
CA ASP A 44 11.51 -9.74 9.21
C ASP A 44 12.22 -8.66 8.39
N GLU A 45 13.53 -8.81 8.13
CA GLU A 45 14.30 -7.86 7.32
C GLU A 45 13.89 -7.90 5.84
N GLU A 46 13.76 -9.09 5.26
CA GLU A 46 13.28 -9.25 3.87
C GLU A 46 11.85 -8.73 3.71
N LEU A 47 11.00 -9.00 4.70
CA LEU A 47 9.62 -8.53 4.72
C LEU A 47 9.55 -7.01 4.84
N LYS A 48 10.39 -6.41 5.68
CA LYS A 48 10.52 -4.96 5.79
C LYS A 48 10.90 -4.33 4.46
N GLN A 49 11.94 -4.87 3.81
CA GLN A 49 12.41 -4.41 2.51
C GLN A 49 11.32 -4.55 1.44
N GLN A 50 10.57 -5.64 1.45
CA GLN A 50 9.48 -5.87 0.51
C GLN A 50 8.35 -4.84 0.68
N LEU A 51 7.99 -4.51 1.93
CA LEU A 51 6.95 -3.53 2.25
C LEU A 51 7.36 -2.09 1.89
N THR A 52 8.64 -1.73 2.06
CA THR A 52 9.14 -0.37 1.78
C THR A 52 9.65 -0.19 0.35
N SER A 53 9.85 -1.29 -0.40
CA SER A 53 10.42 -1.26 -1.74
C SER A 53 9.59 -0.44 -2.72
N ASP A 54 10.29 0.31 -3.59
CA ASP A 54 9.72 1.03 -4.72
C ASP A 54 9.02 0.14 -5.76
N ALA A 55 9.35 -1.15 -5.77
CA ALA A 55 8.69 -2.16 -6.60
C ALA A 55 7.59 -2.91 -5.84
N GLY A 56 7.48 -2.72 -4.52
CA GLY A 56 6.46 -3.29 -3.64
C GLY A 56 5.37 -2.28 -3.30
N ASP A 57 4.98 -2.26 -2.02
CA ASP A 57 3.85 -1.46 -1.55
C ASP A 57 4.20 -0.02 -1.18
N LYS A 58 5.50 0.30 -1.08
CA LYS A 58 6.03 1.64 -0.75
C LYS A 58 5.51 2.20 0.57
N TYR A 59 5.26 1.33 1.55
CA TYR A 59 4.97 1.77 2.91
C TYR A 59 6.16 2.56 3.46
N THR A 60 5.88 3.51 4.34
CA THR A 60 6.93 4.17 5.12
C THR A 60 7.61 3.17 6.04
N GLU A 61 8.84 3.49 6.44
CA GLU A 61 9.59 2.70 7.43
C GLU A 61 8.79 2.47 8.72
N GLU A 62 7.99 3.46 9.15
CA GLU A 62 7.15 3.36 10.35
C GLU A 62 5.98 2.37 10.17
N GLU A 63 5.34 2.39 9.00
CA GLU A 63 4.23 1.48 8.68
C GLU A 63 4.71 0.04 8.51
N ALA A 64 5.85 -0.15 7.83
CA ALA A 64 6.48 -1.46 7.67
C ALA A 64 6.97 -2.01 9.02
N GLN A 65 7.57 -1.17 9.87
CA GLN A 65 7.97 -1.57 11.21
C GLN A 65 6.76 -1.95 12.07
N TYR A 66 5.70 -1.14 12.04
CA TYR A 66 4.45 -1.49 12.71
C TYR A 66 3.92 -2.84 12.25
N ALA A 67 3.94 -3.13 10.94
CA ALA A 67 3.50 -4.41 10.42
C ALA A 67 4.29 -5.57 11.05
N ILE A 68 5.62 -5.47 11.09
CA ILE A 68 6.52 -6.49 11.67
C ILE A 68 6.28 -6.67 13.16
N ASP A 69 6.20 -5.56 13.91
CA ASP A 69 6.00 -5.58 15.36
C ASP A 69 4.65 -6.19 15.79
N ASN A 70 3.70 -6.33 14.86
CA ASN A 70 2.37 -6.88 15.07
C ASN A 70 2.14 -8.22 14.33
N LEU A 71 3.22 -8.89 13.91
CA LEU A 71 3.18 -10.30 13.49
C LEU A 71 3.20 -11.17 14.75
N ASP A 72 2.10 -11.90 14.97
CA ASP A 72 1.95 -12.83 16.10
C ASP A 72 2.85 -14.08 15.98
#